data_AF-A0A1C4P0L4-F1
#
_entry.id   AF-A0A1C4P0L4-F1
#
_cell.length_a   1.000
_cell.length_b   1.000
_cell.length_c   1.000
_cell.angle_alpha   90.00
_cell.angle_beta   90.00
_cell.angle_gamma   90.00
#
_symmetry.space_group_name_H-M   'P 1'
#
loop_
_entity.id
_entity.type
_entity.pdbx_description
1 polymer ?
#
loop_
_entity_poly.entity_id
_entity_poly.type
_entity_poly.pdbx_seq_one_letter_code
_entity_poly.pdbx_strand_id
1 'polypeptide(L)'
;MVGMSDSIHRAAGLFHRRMLWREGERVEPMVALLGPAGAGKSTALRSLASECGSTVVHATLDFAEHDLDSIPAAAMVTFDMMRGWANRRELTFHRFALGLLALNEELDANRARARDQINELIRAYVRNTGRGRSMTRMERVTEAAVDVAAIGVLGHIGAGPTGEIVQTARDRAKPAIGSLLQSTARWGMRDSLRFYGNLLRAETVIDGLIALSRATPAAAVGHLLRALLADMRDNDVHRPPLPSACTCLVPGSGTRRAAKHGHAWMLLVDNADTSRGRRFLADLADARCARAVPGDGLPPAYDPLLVVAAFGEWQPGLTRWWSEPWRAEPRPGTAQRRIPPFSRAERSLWANPNEAAVTRTGDASACWYPVWLEPLNRPAGARPAARGTTSAAEADADFVGRLSAGHPAAMADLNEALTLVHPAMVDGAPNARGVMDSEGNGATAPLWRRAVTDALPDVLDGAAWHAVPDVATAAAYLADRQSAQDGRLPASPPGLSQVVESLRRHLWISTFNARPSRLWPIARGAAVHPA
;
A
#
# COMPACT_ATOMS: atom_id res chain seq x y z
N MET A 1 -3.25 22.89 10.98
CA MET A 1 -2.92 21.88 9.94
C MET A 1 -1.44 21.84 9.55
N VAL A 2 -0.73 22.97 9.39
CA VAL A 2 0.67 23.01 8.89
C VAL A 2 1.63 22.06 9.64
N GLY A 3 1.65 22.08 10.98
CA GLY A 3 2.58 21.24 11.75
C GLY A 3 2.30 19.72 11.75
N MET A 4 1.09 19.27 11.36
CA MET A 4 0.73 17.84 11.29
C MET A 4 1.32 17.19 10.03
N SER A 5 1.25 17.92 8.91
CA SER A 5 1.86 17.51 7.65
C SER A 5 3.37 17.35 7.82
N ASP A 6 4.02 18.24 8.58
CA ASP A 6 5.47 18.24 8.75
C ASP A 6 6.04 17.00 9.45
N SER A 7 5.30 16.35 10.36
CA SER A 7 5.79 15.16 11.07
C SER A 7 5.71 13.91 10.20
N ILE A 8 4.56 13.68 9.54
CA ILE A 8 4.40 12.56 8.60
C ILE A 8 5.36 12.72 7.42
N HIS A 9 5.50 13.96 6.90
CA HIS A 9 6.43 14.26 5.83
C HIS A 9 7.88 13.97 6.22
N ARG A 10 8.32 14.37 7.43
CA ARG A 10 9.66 14.01 7.94
C ARG A 10 9.86 12.51 8.09
N ALA A 11 8.87 11.78 8.60
CA ALA A 11 8.95 10.33 8.73
C ALA A 11 9.03 9.64 7.35
N ALA A 12 8.23 10.11 6.38
CA ALA A 12 8.27 9.65 5.00
C ALA A 12 9.64 9.92 4.36
N GLY A 13 10.20 11.11 4.54
CA GLY A 13 11.54 11.46 4.03
C GLY A 13 12.65 10.61 4.67
N LEU A 14 12.53 10.23 5.94
CA LEU A 14 13.48 9.30 6.58
C LEU A 14 13.33 7.87 6.05
N PHE A 15 12.08 7.39 5.94
CA PHE A 15 11.78 6.09 5.36
C PHE A 15 12.32 5.99 3.93
N HIS A 16 12.02 6.97 3.09
CA HIS A 16 12.49 7.07 1.71
C HIS A 16 14.01 6.94 1.64
N ARG A 17 14.75 7.74 2.42
CA ARG A 17 16.22 7.70 2.43
C ARG A 17 16.81 6.36 2.88
N ARG A 18 16.14 5.62 3.77
CA ARG A 18 16.62 4.34 4.31
C ARG A 18 16.19 3.11 3.51
N MET A 19 15.06 3.20 2.81
CA MET A 19 14.46 2.08 2.10
C MET A 19 14.69 2.12 0.60
N LEU A 20 14.96 3.30 0.01
CA LEU A 20 15.06 3.43 -1.45
C LEU A 20 16.35 2.85 -2.04
N TRP A 21 17.48 2.97 -1.34
CA TRP A 21 18.77 2.53 -1.89
C TRP A 21 18.83 1.01 -2.05
N ARG A 22 19.50 0.55 -3.10
CA ARG A 22 19.68 -0.87 -3.44
C ARG A 22 21.15 -1.21 -3.58
N GLU A 23 21.51 -2.39 -3.10
CA GLU A 23 22.84 -2.98 -3.26
C GLU A 23 22.70 -4.37 -3.87
N GLY A 24 23.20 -4.51 -5.10
CA GLY A 24 23.24 -5.77 -5.82
C GLY A 24 21.86 -6.34 -6.20
N GLU A 25 21.86 -7.66 -6.40
CA GLU A 25 20.72 -8.46 -6.82
C GLU A 25 20.03 -9.06 -5.59
N ARG A 26 19.14 -8.28 -4.96
CA ARG A 26 18.36 -8.70 -3.78
C ARG A 26 16.86 -8.57 -4.02
N VAL A 27 16.07 -9.38 -3.32
CA VAL A 27 14.61 -9.24 -3.32
C VAL A 27 14.26 -7.90 -2.65
N GLU A 28 13.28 -7.18 -3.21
CA GLU A 28 12.76 -5.97 -2.60
C GLU A 28 11.53 -6.28 -1.72
N PRO A 29 11.40 -5.66 -0.54
CA PRO A 29 10.30 -5.96 0.37
C PRO A 29 8.95 -5.44 -0.15
N MET A 30 7.89 -6.06 0.35
CA MET A 30 6.54 -5.51 0.34
C MET A 30 6.24 -4.96 1.73
N VAL A 31 6.26 -3.64 1.86
CA VAL A 31 6.08 -2.95 3.13
C VAL A 31 4.59 -2.83 3.43
N ALA A 32 4.16 -3.37 4.57
CA ALA A 32 2.80 -3.16 5.08
C ALA A 32 2.84 -1.96 6.04
N LEU A 33 2.37 -0.81 5.60
CA LEU A 33 2.21 0.39 6.42
C LEU A 33 0.96 0.24 7.29
N LEU A 34 1.17 -0.08 8.57
CA LEU A 34 0.13 -0.40 9.53
C LEU A 34 -0.24 0.81 10.38
N GLY A 35 -1.51 0.88 10.74
CA GLY A 35 -2.05 1.82 11.72
C GLY A 35 -3.58 1.78 11.65
N PRO A 36 -4.29 2.20 12.70
CA PRO A 36 -5.76 2.21 12.67
C PRO A 36 -6.29 3.14 11.56
N ALA A 37 -7.58 3.04 11.29
CA ALA A 37 -8.27 3.98 10.41
C ALA A 37 -8.02 5.43 10.86
N GLY A 38 -7.83 6.34 9.92
CA GLY A 38 -7.55 7.75 10.23
C GLY A 38 -6.14 8.06 10.78
N ALA A 39 -5.23 7.09 10.86
CA ALA A 39 -3.85 7.30 11.33
C ALA A 39 -2.97 8.16 10.39
N GLY A 40 -3.44 8.50 9.19
CA GLY A 40 -2.70 9.31 8.21
C GLY A 40 -1.88 8.50 7.20
N LYS A 41 -2.21 7.21 6.99
CA LYS A 41 -1.52 6.32 6.04
C LYS A 41 -1.51 6.88 4.62
N SER A 42 -2.66 7.33 4.10
CA SER A 42 -2.79 7.99 2.80
C SER A 42 -1.93 9.25 2.68
N THR A 43 -1.82 10.03 3.77
CA THR A 43 -0.93 11.20 3.80
C THR A 43 0.55 10.81 3.79
N ALA A 44 0.92 9.70 4.44
CA ALA A 44 2.27 9.17 4.40
C ALA A 44 2.64 8.66 3.01
N LEU A 45 1.73 7.94 2.32
CA LEU A 45 1.94 7.50 0.94
C LEU A 45 2.08 8.68 -0.02
N ARG A 46 1.21 9.69 0.06
CA ARG A 46 1.35 10.93 -0.74
C ARG A 46 2.66 11.66 -0.46
N SER A 47 3.09 11.69 0.80
CA SER A 47 4.40 12.26 1.17
C SER A 47 5.55 11.48 0.55
N LEU A 48 5.49 10.15 0.54
CA LEU A 48 6.49 9.30 -0.13
C LEU A 48 6.51 9.53 -1.65
N ALA A 49 5.35 9.66 -2.29
CA ALA A 49 5.25 9.98 -3.72
C ALA A 49 5.93 11.34 -4.02
N SER A 50 5.68 12.34 -3.17
CA SER A 50 6.32 13.65 -3.28
C SER A 50 7.85 13.58 -3.09
N GLU A 51 8.34 12.76 -2.16
CA GLU A 51 9.78 12.55 -1.92
C GLU A 51 10.46 11.84 -3.10
N CYS A 52 9.76 10.94 -3.79
CA CYS A 52 10.25 10.29 -5.00
C CYS A 52 10.48 11.29 -6.15
N GLY A 53 9.64 12.33 -6.24
CA GLY A 53 9.74 13.39 -7.24
C GLY A 53 9.79 12.84 -8.67
N SER A 54 10.56 13.51 -9.55
CA SER A 54 10.74 13.09 -10.94
C SER A 54 11.97 12.19 -11.17
N THR A 55 12.69 11.81 -10.12
CA THR A 55 13.96 11.08 -10.19
C THR A 55 13.87 9.63 -9.75
N VAL A 56 12.77 9.24 -9.12
CA VAL A 56 12.51 7.86 -8.69
C VAL A 56 11.25 7.38 -9.38
N VAL A 57 11.38 6.28 -10.14
CA VAL A 57 10.24 5.63 -10.82
C VAL A 57 9.26 5.17 -9.77
N HIS A 58 8.02 5.65 -9.85
CA HIS A 58 6.96 5.27 -8.93
C HIS A 58 5.58 5.26 -9.58
N ALA A 59 4.66 4.51 -8.97
CA ALA A 59 3.25 4.47 -9.29
C ALA A 59 2.41 4.47 -8.01
N THR A 60 1.16 4.92 -8.11
CA THR A 60 0.20 4.99 -7.01
C THR A 60 -1.07 4.25 -7.38
N LEU A 61 -1.57 3.41 -6.48
CA LEU A 61 -2.86 2.73 -6.60
C LEU A 61 -3.70 3.07 -5.38
N ASP A 62 -4.94 3.46 -5.58
CA ASP A 62 -5.94 3.57 -4.50
C ASP A 62 -7.11 2.63 -4.82
N PHE A 63 -7.28 1.59 -4.01
CA PHE A 63 -8.34 0.60 -4.19
C PHE A 63 -9.69 1.02 -3.59
N ALA A 64 -9.77 2.12 -2.85
CA ALA A 64 -11.04 2.72 -2.46
C ALA A 64 -11.59 3.63 -3.56
N GLU A 65 -10.70 4.32 -4.28
CA GLU A 65 -11.08 5.14 -5.44
C GLU A 65 -11.37 4.29 -6.68
N HIS A 66 -10.65 3.17 -6.84
CA HIS A 66 -10.77 2.31 -8.01
C HIS A 66 -10.98 0.84 -7.64
N ASP A 67 -12.13 0.28 -8.02
CA ASP A 67 -12.47 -1.13 -7.81
C ASP A 67 -11.83 -2.04 -8.88
N LEU A 68 -10.50 -2.17 -8.84
CA LEU A 68 -9.70 -2.82 -9.89
C LEU A 68 -9.32 -4.27 -9.57
N ASP A 69 -9.51 -5.18 -10.52
CA ASP A 69 -8.85 -6.50 -10.50
C ASP A 69 -7.33 -6.40 -10.75
N SER A 70 -6.62 -7.50 -10.48
CA SER A 70 -5.15 -7.55 -10.57
C SER A 70 -4.58 -7.18 -11.95
N ILE A 71 -5.26 -7.53 -13.05
CA ILE A 71 -4.84 -7.18 -14.42
C ILE A 71 -4.94 -5.66 -14.68
N PRO A 72 -6.12 -5.02 -14.50
CA PRO A 72 -6.23 -3.57 -14.57
C PRO A 72 -5.23 -2.84 -13.67
N ALA A 73 -5.09 -3.28 -12.41
CA ALA A 73 -4.17 -2.67 -11.47
C ALA A 73 -2.72 -2.73 -11.99
N ALA A 74 -2.29 -3.88 -12.50
CA ALA A 74 -0.96 -4.03 -13.12
C ALA A 74 -0.78 -3.15 -14.36
N ALA A 75 -1.82 -2.98 -15.17
CA ALA A 75 -1.78 -2.11 -16.35
C ALA A 75 -1.65 -0.62 -15.95
N MET A 76 -2.39 -0.18 -14.93
CA MET A 76 -2.30 1.17 -14.39
C MET A 76 -0.91 1.45 -13.81
N VAL A 77 -0.37 0.52 -13.02
CA VAL A 77 1.02 0.60 -12.51
C VAL A 77 2.02 0.72 -13.64
N THR A 78 1.88 -0.10 -14.68
CA THR A 78 2.79 -0.08 -15.84
C THR A 78 2.75 1.28 -16.53
N PHE A 79 1.56 1.82 -16.72
CA PHE A 79 1.35 3.10 -17.38
C PHE A 79 1.94 4.27 -16.58
N ASP A 80 1.69 4.32 -15.28
CA ASP A 80 2.28 5.33 -14.38
C ASP A 80 3.81 5.28 -14.41
N MET A 81 4.39 4.08 -14.43
CA MET A 81 5.83 3.91 -14.51
C MET A 81 6.42 4.27 -15.88
N MET A 82 5.63 4.26 -16.95
CA MET A 82 6.07 4.63 -18.30
C MET A 82 6.15 6.14 -18.55
N ARG A 83 5.64 6.97 -17.63
CA ARG A 83 5.74 8.43 -17.76
C ARG A 83 7.19 8.90 -17.86
N GLY A 84 7.40 10.13 -18.33
CA GLY A 84 8.74 10.71 -18.42
C GLY A 84 9.38 10.90 -17.05
N TRP A 85 10.59 10.37 -16.85
CA TRP A 85 11.38 10.55 -15.62
C TRP A 85 12.63 11.36 -15.91
N ALA A 86 12.93 12.36 -15.08
CA ALA A 86 13.97 13.35 -15.34
C ALA A 86 15.39 12.74 -15.47
N ASN A 87 15.64 11.62 -14.80
CA ASN A 87 16.94 10.95 -14.77
C ASN A 87 16.96 9.60 -15.48
N ARG A 88 15.93 9.25 -16.27
CA ARG A 88 15.89 7.96 -16.99
C ARG A 88 15.49 8.16 -18.45
N ARG A 89 15.98 7.25 -19.29
CA ARG A 89 15.45 7.07 -20.64
C ARG A 89 14.02 6.52 -20.54
N GLU A 90 13.26 6.66 -21.63
CA GLU A 90 11.92 6.08 -21.76
C GLU A 90 11.91 4.61 -21.29
N LEU A 91 10.96 4.26 -20.42
CA LEU A 91 10.81 2.89 -19.92
C LEU A 91 9.87 2.11 -20.83
N THR A 92 10.16 0.83 -21.05
CA THR A 92 9.31 -0.02 -21.90
C THR A 92 8.94 -1.33 -21.23
N PHE A 93 7.69 -1.75 -21.42
CA PHE A 93 7.13 -2.96 -20.80
C PHE A 93 6.58 -3.91 -21.86
N HIS A 94 7.46 -4.35 -22.75
CA HIS A 94 7.09 -5.13 -23.93
C HIS A 94 6.53 -6.50 -23.56
N ARG A 95 7.07 -7.19 -22.55
CA ARG A 95 6.55 -8.49 -22.13
C ARG A 95 5.15 -8.32 -21.57
N PHE A 96 4.95 -7.36 -20.68
CA PHE A 96 3.63 -7.09 -20.11
C PHE A 96 2.62 -6.72 -21.20
N ALA A 97 2.98 -5.79 -22.10
CA ALA A 97 2.09 -5.31 -23.15
C ALA A 97 1.68 -6.42 -24.14
N LEU A 98 2.60 -7.32 -24.51
CA LEU A 98 2.27 -8.48 -25.35
C LEU A 98 1.34 -9.47 -24.66
N GLY A 99 1.56 -9.72 -23.37
CA GLY A 99 0.67 -10.59 -22.60
C GLY A 99 -0.73 -10.00 -22.48
N LEU A 100 -0.82 -8.68 -22.23
CA LEU A 100 -2.09 -7.97 -22.15
C LEU A 100 -2.83 -7.98 -23.48
N LEU A 101 -2.11 -7.80 -24.59
CA LEU A 101 -2.69 -7.90 -25.93
C LEU A 101 -3.19 -9.32 -26.23
N ALA A 102 -2.44 -10.36 -25.86
CA ALA A 102 -2.87 -11.74 -26.05
C ALA A 102 -4.13 -12.10 -25.23
N LEU A 103 -4.29 -11.52 -24.03
CA LEU A 103 -5.45 -11.74 -23.16
C LEU A 103 -6.70 -10.97 -23.59
N ASN A 104 -6.53 -9.87 -24.32
CA ASN A 104 -7.63 -9.02 -24.77
C ASN A 104 -8.23 -9.45 -26.11
N GLU A 105 -7.58 -10.36 -26.83
CA GLU A 105 -8.00 -10.78 -28.17
C GLU A 105 -8.70 -12.13 -28.12
N GLU A 106 -9.86 -12.22 -28.81
CA GLU A 106 -10.59 -13.48 -28.99
C GLU A 106 -9.93 -14.28 -30.09
N LEU A 107 -8.96 -15.10 -29.70
CA LEU A 107 -8.25 -15.97 -30.64
C LEU A 107 -9.13 -17.12 -31.11
N ASP A 108 -9.00 -17.45 -32.40
CA ASP A 108 -9.70 -18.57 -33.03
C ASP A 108 -9.36 -19.90 -32.31
N ALA A 109 -10.33 -20.80 -32.22
CA ALA A 109 -10.11 -22.13 -31.64
C ALA A 109 -9.05 -22.91 -32.44
N ASN A 110 -9.00 -22.71 -33.76
CA ASN A 110 -8.00 -23.30 -34.64
C ASN A 110 -6.61 -22.68 -34.40
N ARG A 111 -5.66 -23.52 -33.98
CA ARG A 111 -4.28 -23.12 -33.66
C ARG A 111 -3.58 -22.38 -34.80
N ALA A 112 -3.77 -22.78 -36.06
CA ALA A 112 -3.13 -22.11 -37.20
C ALA A 112 -3.64 -20.68 -37.37
N ARG A 113 -4.96 -20.48 -37.28
CA ARG A 113 -5.59 -19.15 -37.36
C ARG A 113 -5.25 -18.27 -36.16
N ALA A 114 -5.23 -18.83 -34.95
CA ALA A 114 -4.79 -18.12 -33.76
C ALA A 114 -3.33 -17.64 -33.89
N ARG A 115 -2.45 -18.46 -34.48
CA ARG A 115 -1.06 -18.05 -34.78
C ARG A 115 -1.02 -16.88 -35.76
N ASP A 116 -1.82 -16.92 -36.82
CA ASP A 116 -1.90 -15.83 -37.80
C ASP A 116 -2.44 -14.54 -37.17
N GLN A 117 -3.46 -14.63 -36.32
CA GLN A 117 -4.01 -13.51 -35.55
C GLN A 117 -2.96 -12.88 -34.64
N ILE A 118 -2.26 -13.66 -33.81
CA ILE A 118 -1.20 -13.13 -32.94
C ILE A 118 -0.07 -12.51 -33.77
N ASN A 119 0.33 -13.15 -34.87
CA ASN A 119 1.35 -12.60 -35.76
C ASN A 119 0.93 -11.24 -36.34
N GLU A 120 -0.32 -11.11 -36.77
CA GLU A 120 -0.83 -9.85 -37.29
C GLU A 120 -0.91 -8.77 -36.21
N LEU A 121 -1.33 -9.12 -35.00
CA LEU A 121 -1.33 -8.22 -33.85
C LEU A 121 0.10 -7.74 -33.50
N ILE A 122 1.08 -8.64 -33.50
CA ILE A 122 2.50 -8.30 -33.31
C ILE A 122 3.02 -7.42 -34.45
N ARG A 123 2.64 -7.68 -35.70
CA ARG A 123 3.04 -6.83 -36.84
C ARG A 123 2.39 -5.45 -36.77
N ALA A 124 1.12 -5.37 -36.38
CA ALA A 124 0.43 -4.11 -36.14
C ALA A 124 1.14 -3.32 -35.02
N TYR A 125 1.53 -4.00 -33.95
CA TYR A 125 2.35 -3.45 -32.87
C TYR A 125 3.68 -2.85 -33.39
N VAL A 126 4.48 -3.64 -34.12
CA VAL A 126 5.78 -3.19 -34.65
C VAL A 126 5.64 -2.06 -35.68
N ARG A 127 4.55 -2.03 -36.45
CA ARG A 127 4.28 -0.95 -37.43
C ARG A 127 3.86 0.35 -36.74
N ASN A 128 3.00 0.28 -35.73
CA ASN A 128 2.49 1.45 -35.02
C ASN A 128 3.55 2.10 -34.11
N THR A 129 4.49 1.33 -33.58
CA THR A 129 5.68 1.83 -32.87
C THR A 129 6.71 2.53 -33.77
N GLY A 130 6.71 2.25 -35.08
CA GLY A 130 7.71 2.76 -36.01
C GLY A 130 7.51 4.22 -36.46
N ARG A 131 6.33 4.82 -36.21
CA ARG A 131 6.04 6.21 -36.58
C ARG A 131 6.21 7.10 -35.35
N GLY A 132 7.43 7.62 -35.16
CA GLY A 132 7.73 8.60 -34.11
C GLY A 132 6.83 9.83 -34.19
N ARG A 133 5.77 9.85 -33.37
CA ARG A 133 5.01 11.05 -33.02
C ARG A 133 4.46 10.92 -31.60
N SER A 134 4.88 11.89 -30.77
CA SER A 134 4.12 12.50 -29.69
C SER A 134 4.35 12.01 -28.25
N MET A 135 5.37 12.58 -27.61
CA MET A 135 5.38 12.82 -26.15
C MET A 135 4.26 13.78 -25.73
N THR A 136 3.84 14.70 -26.59
CA THR A 136 2.85 15.75 -26.29
C THR A 136 1.40 15.28 -26.20
N ARG A 137 1.09 14.03 -26.57
CA ARG A 137 -0.25 13.44 -26.48
C ARG A 137 -0.41 12.52 -25.27
N MET A 138 0.68 12.03 -24.69
CA MET A 138 0.63 11.10 -23.56
C MET A 138 0.05 11.79 -22.31
N GLU A 139 0.41 13.04 -22.01
CA GLU A 139 -0.10 13.79 -20.84
C GLU A 139 -1.62 14.08 -20.88
N ARG A 140 -2.25 14.12 -22.06
CA ARG A 140 -3.71 14.28 -22.18
C ARG A 140 -4.45 12.94 -22.33
N VAL A 141 -3.74 11.90 -22.76
CA VAL A 141 -4.27 10.54 -22.83
C VAL A 141 -4.12 9.85 -21.48
N THR A 142 -3.20 10.26 -20.61
CA THR A 142 -3.06 9.72 -19.25
C THR A 142 -4.31 9.94 -18.41
N GLU A 143 -4.89 11.14 -18.37
CA GLU A 143 -6.14 11.36 -17.62
C GLU A 143 -7.32 10.61 -18.26
N ALA A 144 -7.51 10.72 -19.58
CA ALA A 144 -8.67 10.11 -20.26
C ALA A 144 -8.56 8.58 -20.44
N ALA A 145 -7.36 8.01 -20.54
CA ALA A 145 -7.12 6.57 -20.68
C ALA A 145 -7.00 5.87 -19.33
N VAL A 146 -6.58 6.57 -18.27
CA VAL A 146 -6.72 6.05 -16.90
C VAL A 146 -8.20 5.99 -16.54
N ASP A 147 -9.00 7.03 -16.82
CA ASP A 147 -10.46 6.96 -16.63
C ASP A 147 -11.12 5.84 -17.45
N VAL A 148 -10.73 5.66 -18.72
CA VAL A 148 -11.34 4.64 -19.58
C VAL A 148 -10.82 3.23 -19.27
N ALA A 149 -9.55 3.03 -18.91
CA ALA A 149 -9.01 1.71 -18.56
C ALA A 149 -9.37 1.28 -17.13
N ALA A 150 -9.51 2.23 -16.19
CA ALA A 150 -9.78 1.97 -14.78
C ALA A 150 -11.29 1.86 -14.45
N ILE A 151 -12.19 2.60 -15.11
CA ILE A 151 -13.58 2.71 -14.63
C ILE A 151 -14.53 1.63 -15.17
N GLY A 152 -14.20 0.88 -16.24
CA GLY A 152 -15.12 -0.19 -16.69
C GLY A 152 -14.60 -1.22 -17.68
N VAL A 153 -13.32 -1.17 -18.06
CA VAL A 153 -12.87 -1.83 -19.29
C VAL A 153 -12.01 -3.08 -19.03
N LEU A 154 -11.03 -3.00 -18.12
CA LEU A 154 -10.21 -4.16 -17.80
C LEU A 154 -10.81 -5.00 -16.66
N GLY A 155 -11.77 -4.46 -15.89
CA GLY A 155 -12.42 -5.12 -14.76
C GLY A 155 -13.32 -6.31 -15.11
N HIS A 156 -13.52 -6.58 -16.40
CA HIS A 156 -14.24 -7.76 -16.90
C HIS A 156 -13.32 -8.85 -17.46
N ILE A 157 -12.00 -8.64 -17.46
CA ILE A 157 -11.02 -9.66 -17.87
C ILE A 157 -10.88 -10.68 -16.72
N GLY A 158 -11.84 -11.60 -16.64
CA GLY A 158 -11.88 -12.66 -15.63
C GLY A 158 -13.26 -12.92 -15.01
N ALA A 159 -14.24 -12.04 -15.22
CA ALA A 159 -15.63 -12.26 -14.84
C ALA A 159 -16.40 -12.91 -16.01
N GLY A 160 -17.34 -13.81 -15.71
CA GLY A 160 -18.12 -14.60 -16.67
C GLY A 160 -18.97 -13.81 -17.69
N PRO A 161 -19.77 -14.51 -18.52
CA PRO A 161 -20.10 -14.10 -19.88
C PRO A 161 -21.29 -13.14 -19.94
N THR A 162 -21.01 -11.83 -19.96
CA THR A 162 -21.91 -10.86 -20.60
C THR A 162 -21.17 -10.27 -21.79
N GLY A 163 -21.22 -10.98 -22.92
CA GLY A 163 -20.35 -10.77 -24.09
C GLY A 163 -20.39 -9.36 -24.70
N GLU A 164 -21.49 -8.61 -24.54
CA GLU A 164 -21.63 -7.27 -25.11
C GLU A 164 -20.90 -6.18 -24.30
N ILE A 165 -20.88 -6.31 -22.96
CA ILE A 165 -20.17 -5.40 -22.05
C ILE A 165 -18.66 -5.63 -22.16
N VAL A 166 -18.23 -6.90 -22.28
CA VAL A 166 -16.81 -7.29 -22.43
C VAL A 166 -16.21 -6.78 -23.74
N GLN A 167 -16.97 -6.77 -24.83
CA GLN A 167 -16.48 -6.28 -26.13
C GLN A 167 -16.40 -4.77 -26.22
N THR A 168 -17.42 -4.07 -25.72
CA THR A 168 -17.38 -2.61 -25.62
C THR A 168 -16.24 -2.14 -24.71
N ALA A 169 -15.98 -2.90 -23.64
CA ALA A 169 -14.84 -2.71 -22.77
C ALA A 169 -13.52 -2.90 -23.55
N ARG A 170 -13.28 -4.06 -24.15
CA ARG A 170 -12.07 -4.35 -24.94
C ARG A 170 -11.80 -3.31 -26.02
N ASP A 171 -12.81 -2.86 -26.75
CA ASP A 171 -12.66 -1.83 -27.79
C ASP A 171 -12.23 -0.47 -27.22
N ARG A 172 -12.64 -0.15 -25.99
CA ARG A 172 -12.18 1.02 -25.23
C ARG A 172 -10.80 0.84 -24.60
N ALA A 173 -10.33 -0.39 -24.40
CA ALA A 173 -8.99 -0.69 -23.89
C ALA A 173 -7.92 -0.51 -24.97
N LYS A 174 -8.28 -0.79 -26.23
CA LYS A 174 -7.37 -0.77 -27.39
C LYS A 174 -6.54 0.51 -27.53
N PRO A 175 -7.05 1.73 -27.28
CA PRO A 175 -6.23 2.94 -27.29
C PRO A 175 -5.21 3.02 -26.15
N ALA A 176 -5.57 2.61 -24.93
CA ALA A 176 -4.68 2.63 -23.76
C ALA A 176 -3.58 1.56 -23.87
N ILE A 177 -3.96 0.36 -24.29
CA ILE A 177 -3.03 -0.69 -24.71
C ILE A 177 -2.19 -0.14 -25.87
N GLY A 178 -2.81 0.50 -26.86
CA GLY A 178 -2.16 1.20 -27.97
C GLY A 178 -1.09 2.21 -27.53
N SER A 179 -1.29 2.95 -26.44
CA SER A 179 -0.28 3.87 -25.89
C SER A 179 0.86 3.16 -25.16
N LEU A 180 0.58 2.13 -24.36
CA LEU A 180 1.61 1.23 -23.81
C LEU A 180 2.44 0.62 -24.95
N LEU A 181 1.76 0.37 -26.07
CA LEU A 181 2.31 -0.20 -27.26
C LEU A 181 3.04 0.82 -28.16
N GLN A 182 3.01 2.14 -27.91
CA GLN A 182 3.67 3.13 -28.78
C GLN A 182 5.09 3.51 -28.29
N SER A 183 5.47 3.17 -27.06
CA SER A 183 6.80 3.50 -26.51
C SER A 183 7.92 2.62 -27.09
N THR A 184 9.08 3.23 -27.35
CA THR A 184 10.04 2.73 -28.34
C THR A 184 11.08 1.74 -27.80
N ALA A 185 11.26 0.60 -28.48
CA ALA A 185 12.57 0.03 -28.91
C ALA A 185 12.38 -1.30 -29.65
N ARG A 186 12.85 -1.39 -30.91
CA ARG A 186 12.93 -2.67 -31.67
C ARG A 186 13.79 -3.73 -30.97
N TRP A 187 14.64 -3.32 -30.02
CA TRP A 187 15.66 -4.14 -29.38
C TRP A 187 15.15 -5.02 -28.22
N GLY A 188 13.93 -4.80 -27.70
CA GLY A 188 13.36 -5.63 -26.61
C GLY A 188 12.38 -6.71 -27.06
N MET A 189 11.91 -6.68 -28.31
CA MET A 189 10.82 -7.54 -28.78
C MET A 189 11.21 -9.01 -28.85
N ARG A 190 12.43 -9.33 -29.32
CA ARG A 190 12.90 -10.72 -29.42
C ARG A 190 13.02 -11.40 -28.05
N ASP A 191 13.53 -10.69 -27.06
CA ASP A 191 13.64 -11.22 -25.70
C ASP A 191 12.28 -11.29 -25.00
N SER A 192 11.37 -10.37 -25.33
CA SER A 192 9.99 -10.41 -24.84
C SER A 192 9.21 -11.59 -25.41
N LEU A 193 9.44 -11.89 -26.68
CA LEU A 193 8.93 -13.07 -27.35
C LEU A 193 9.49 -14.35 -26.72
N ARG A 194 10.82 -14.46 -26.57
CA ARG A 194 11.45 -15.63 -25.95
C ARG A 194 10.94 -15.90 -24.52
N PHE A 195 10.62 -14.84 -23.76
CA PHE A 195 10.11 -14.93 -22.40
C PHE A 195 8.86 -15.83 -22.30
N TYR A 196 7.84 -15.61 -23.14
CA TYR A 196 6.61 -16.41 -23.08
C TYR A 196 6.79 -17.85 -23.55
N GLY A 197 7.68 -18.09 -24.53
CA GLY A 197 8.06 -19.45 -24.92
C GLY A 197 8.64 -20.23 -23.73
N ASN A 198 9.56 -19.61 -22.98
CA ASN A 198 10.21 -20.23 -21.83
C ASN A 198 9.26 -20.36 -20.61
N LEU A 199 8.50 -19.30 -20.31
CA LEU A 199 7.63 -19.23 -19.14
C LEU A 199 6.54 -20.32 -19.14
N LEU A 200 6.04 -20.64 -20.33
CA LEU A 200 4.97 -21.62 -20.55
C LEU A 200 5.48 -22.94 -21.14
N ARG A 201 6.81 -23.10 -21.27
CA ARG A 201 7.46 -24.29 -21.88
C ARG A 201 6.85 -24.65 -23.25
N ALA A 202 6.51 -23.63 -24.04
CA ALA A 202 5.86 -23.81 -25.33
C ALA A 202 6.90 -24.08 -26.44
N GLU A 203 6.52 -24.88 -27.45
CA GLU A 203 7.37 -25.19 -28.61
C GLU A 203 7.81 -23.93 -29.37
N THR A 204 6.94 -22.94 -29.42
CA THR A 204 7.22 -21.64 -30.03
C THR A 204 6.71 -20.51 -29.14
N VAL A 205 7.25 -19.31 -29.34
CA VAL A 205 6.80 -18.11 -28.64
C VAL A 205 5.30 -17.85 -28.83
N ILE A 206 4.83 -17.97 -30.07
CA ILE A 206 3.43 -17.68 -30.41
C ILE A 206 2.53 -18.67 -29.69
N ASP A 207 2.93 -19.93 -29.59
CA ASP A 207 2.20 -20.92 -28.81
C ASP A 207 2.15 -20.58 -27.31
N GLY A 208 3.18 -19.93 -26.77
CA GLY A 208 3.16 -19.38 -25.41
C GLY A 208 2.10 -18.28 -25.24
N LEU A 209 2.00 -17.34 -26.19
CA LEU A 209 0.96 -16.29 -26.13
C LEU A 209 -0.45 -16.87 -26.35
N ILE A 210 -0.61 -17.88 -27.21
CA ILE A 210 -1.88 -18.62 -27.35
C ILE A 210 -2.22 -19.33 -26.03
N ALA A 211 -1.25 -20.01 -25.42
CA ALA A 211 -1.45 -20.68 -24.14
C ALA A 211 -1.84 -19.69 -23.04
N LEU A 212 -1.25 -18.49 -23.02
CA LEU A 212 -1.63 -17.42 -22.10
C LEU A 212 -3.08 -16.96 -22.32
N SER A 213 -3.51 -16.72 -23.57
CA SER A 213 -4.89 -16.32 -23.87
C SER A 213 -5.94 -17.34 -23.43
N ARG A 214 -5.54 -18.61 -23.34
CA ARG A 214 -6.37 -19.75 -22.95
C ARG A 214 -6.19 -20.14 -21.47
N ALA A 215 -5.30 -19.46 -20.76
CA ALA A 215 -5.02 -19.75 -19.35
C ALA A 215 -6.22 -19.37 -18.48
N THR A 216 -6.34 -20.02 -17.33
CA THR A 216 -7.31 -19.58 -16.31
C THR A 216 -6.99 -18.15 -15.87
N PRO A 217 -7.99 -17.35 -15.43
CA PRO A 217 -7.75 -15.98 -15.00
C PRO A 217 -6.64 -15.85 -13.94
N ALA A 218 -6.60 -16.75 -12.96
CA ALA A 218 -5.56 -16.78 -11.92
C ALA A 218 -4.16 -17.04 -12.51
N ALA A 219 -4.03 -18.01 -13.43
CA ALA A 219 -2.75 -18.28 -14.08
C ALA A 219 -2.32 -17.09 -14.96
N ALA A 220 -3.24 -16.50 -15.73
CA ALA A 220 -2.99 -15.35 -16.57
C ALA A 220 -2.45 -14.15 -15.77
N VAL A 221 -3.05 -13.85 -14.61
CA VAL A 221 -2.56 -12.82 -13.68
C VAL A 221 -1.11 -13.10 -13.26
N GLY A 222 -0.82 -14.33 -12.80
CA GLY A 222 0.53 -14.72 -12.39
C GLY A 222 1.55 -14.63 -13.53
N HIS A 223 1.18 -14.93 -14.78
CA HIS A 223 2.06 -14.75 -15.94
C HIS A 223 2.30 -13.27 -16.27
N LEU A 224 1.25 -12.44 -16.23
CA LEU A 224 1.36 -11.00 -16.48
C LEU A 224 2.21 -10.28 -15.43
N LEU A 225 1.99 -10.54 -14.14
CA LEU A 225 2.80 -9.92 -13.08
C LEU A 225 4.26 -10.35 -13.17
N ARG A 226 4.54 -11.60 -13.54
CA ARG A 226 5.92 -12.04 -13.84
C ARG A 226 6.52 -11.32 -15.04
N ALA A 227 5.73 -11.04 -16.08
CA ALA A 227 6.17 -10.27 -17.25
C ALA A 227 6.50 -8.82 -16.85
N LEU A 228 5.63 -8.18 -16.07
CA LEU A 228 5.84 -6.84 -15.52
C LEU A 228 7.15 -6.75 -14.73
N LEU A 229 7.36 -7.66 -13.77
CA LEU A 229 8.59 -7.70 -12.96
C LEU A 229 9.84 -7.99 -13.81
N ALA A 230 9.71 -8.77 -14.89
CA ALA A 230 10.81 -8.99 -15.85
C ALA A 230 11.18 -7.70 -16.57
N ASP A 231 10.18 -6.97 -17.07
CA ASP A 231 10.41 -5.70 -17.75
C ASP A 231 11.01 -4.66 -16.79
N MET A 232 10.58 -4.60 -15.53
CA MET A 232 11.20 -3.72 -14.52
C MET A 232 12.67 -4.05 -14.30
N ARG A 233 13.03 -5.33 -14.12
CA ARG A 233 14.44 -5.77 -14.00
C ARG A 233 15.24 -5.38 -15.24
N ASP A 234 14.69 -5.65 -16.42
CA ASP A 234 15.35 -5.39 -17.71
C ASP A 234 15.63 -3.90 -17.92
N ASN A 235 14.66 -3.04 -17.59
CA ASN A 235 14.85 -1.60 -17.58
C ASN A 235 15.88 -1.16 -16.54
N ASP A 236 15.89 -1.75 -15.35
CA ASP A 236 16.86 -1.36 -14.32
C ASP A 236 18.31 -1.71 -14.69
N VAL A 237 18.52 -2.87 -15.31
CA VAL A 237 19.83 -3.35 -15.77
C VAL A 237 20.31 -2.60 -17.01
N HIS A 238 19.46 -2.46 -18.03
CA HIS A 238 19.87 -1.93 -19.34
C HIS A 238 19.61 -0.43 -19.50
N ARG A 239 18.79 0.17 -18.62
CA ARG A 239 18.46 1.61 -18.61
C ARG A 239 18.60 2.17 -17.19
N PRO A 240 19.79 2.04 -16.55
CA PRO A 240 20.01 2.55 -15.21
C PRO A 240 19.81 4.07 -15.18
N PRO A 241 19.41 4.63 -14.02
CA PRO A 241 19.24 6.06 -13.88
C PRO A 241 20.57 6.78 -14.08
N LEU A 242 20.51 7.98 -14.65
CA LEU A 242 21.65 8.87 -14.71
C LEU A 242 22.10 9.18 -13.27
N PRO A 243 23.42 9.13 -12.98
CA PRO A 243 23.93 9.42 -11.64
C PRO A 243 23.48 10.81 -11.19
N SER A 244 22.71 10.88 -10.11
CA SER A 244 22.30 12.12 -9.46
C SER A 244 22.74 12.10 -8.00
N ALA A 245 23.01 13.27 -7.43
CA ALA A 245 23.16 13.38 -5.99
C ALA A 245 21.86 12.90 -5.33
N CYS A 246 21.95 11.95 -4.40
CA CYS A 246 20.82 11.45 -3.64
C CYS A 246 21.10 11.59 -2.14
N THR A 247 20.03 11.63 -1.35
CA THR A 247 20.07 11.82 0.11
C THR A 247 19.94 10.51 0.88
N CYS A 248 20.09 9.38 0.19
CA CYS A 248 19.94 8.05 0.78
C CYS A 248 20.94 7.80 1.93
N LEU A 249 20.47 7.12 2.97
CA LEU A 249 21.24 6.73 4.14
C LEU A 249 21.72 5.29 3.97
N VAL A 250 22.86 5.12 3.29
CA VAL A 250 23.48 3.81 3.05
C VAL A 250 24.35 3.43 4.26
N PRO A 251 24.11 2.29 4.94
CA PRO A 251 24.94 1.84 6.05
C PRO A 251 26.40 1.66 5.63
N GLY A 252 27.35 2.06 6.47
CA GLY A 252 28.79 1.84 6.24
C GLY A 252 29.48 2.84 5.29
N SER A 253 28.75 3.77 4.67
CA SER A 253 29.37 4.84 3.86
C SER A 253 29.88 5.99 4.75
N GLY A 254 30.81 5.69 5.65
CA GLY A 254 31.55 6.71 6.38
C GLY A 254 32.42 7.48 5.40
N THR A 255 32.14 8.77 5.19
CA THR A 255 32.91 9.77 4.43
C THR A 255 32.61 9.93 2.92
N ARG A 256 32.15 11.15 2.58
CA ARG A 256 32.25 11.92 1.32
C ARG A 256 32.59 11.17 0.01
N ARG A 257 31.70 10.27 -0.38
CA ARG A 257 31.14 10.10 -1.72
C ARG A 257 30.01 9.13 -1.50
N ALA A 258 28.76 9.54 -1.69
CA ALA A 258 27.64 8.60 -1.68
C ALA A 258 28.04 7.42 -2.56
N ALA A 259 28.23 6.24 -1.97
CA ALA A 259 28.59 5.06 -2.72
C ALA A 259 27.58 4.94 -3.86
N LYS A 260 28.06 4.74 -5.10
CA LYS A 260 27.16 4.58 -6.25
C LYS A 260 26.21 3.43 -5.92
N HIS A 261 24.93 3.72 -5.73
CA HIS A 261 23.90 2.74 -5.43
C HIS A 261 22.73 2.90 -6.40
N GLY A 262 21.96 1.82 -6.56
CA GLY A 262 20.70 1.85 -7.30
C GLY A 262 19.57 2.41 -6.44
N HIS A 263 18.50 2.87 -7.08
CA HIS A 263 17.25 3.17 -6.38
C HIS A 263 16.20 2.11 -6.74
N ALA A 264 15.43 1.70 -5.74
CA ALA A 264 14.23 0.92 -5.96
C ALA A 264 13.20 1.75 -6.75
N TRP A 265 12.36 1.05 -7.49
CA TRP A 265 11.15 1.61 -8.06
C TRP A 265 10.06 1.48 -7.01
N MET A 266 9.16 2.44 -6.87
CA MET A 266 8.20 2.43 -5.76
C MET A 266 6.77 2.19 -6.26
N LEU A 267 6.07 1.23 -5.66
CA LEU A 267 4.63 1.08 -5.83
C LEU A 267 3.95 1.41 -4.50
N LEU A 268 3.17 2.48 -4.49
CA LEU A 268 2.43 2.95 -3.34
C LEU A 268 0.98 2.48 -3.49
N VAL A 269 0.49 1.69 -2.53
CA VAL A 269 -0.86 1.12 -2.58
C VAL A 269 -1.65 1.60 -1.37
N ASP A 270 -2.66 2.43 -1.60
CA ASP A 270 -3.60 2.83 -0.57
C ASP A 270 -4.81 1.89 -0.51
N ASN A 271 -5.47 1.84 0.64
CA ASN A 271 -6.64 1.00 0.89
C ASN A 271 -6.42 -0.48 0.48
N ALA A 272 -5.25 -1.00 0.84
CA ALA A 272 -4.80 -2.34 0.46
C ALA A 272 -5.57 -3.49 1.14
N ASP A 273 -6.33 -3.17 2.18
CA ASP A 273 -7.23 -4.06 2.91
C ASP A 273 -8.56 -4.32 2.19
N THR A 274 -8.88 -3.64 1.10
CA THR A 274 -9.98 -4.06 0.23
C THR A 274 -9.76 -5.50 -0.28
N SER A 275 -10.84 -6.21 -0.64
CA SER A 275 -10.74 -7.59 -1.16
C SER A 275 -9.87 -7.65 -2.42
N ARG A 276 -10.01 -6.68 -3.32
CA ARG A 276 -9.22 -6.58 -4.54
C ARG A 276 -7.77 -6.15 -4.30
N GLY A 277 -7.54 -5.18 -3.40
CA GLY A 277 -6.19 -4.77 -3.00
C GLY A 277 -5.39 -5.92 -2.40
N ARG A 278 -6.01 -6.69 -1.50
CA ARG A 278 -5.41 -7.91 -0.91
C ARG A 278 -5.07 -8.94 -1.98
N ARG A 279 -5.99 -9.18 -2.92
CA ARG A 279 -5.77 -10.13 -4.02
C ARG A 279 -4.63 -9.71 -4.94
N PHE A 280 -4.60 -8.46 -5.38
CA PHE A 280 -3.53 -7.94 -6.23
C PHE A 280 -2.16 -8.07 -5.56
N LEU A 281 -2.06 -7.72 -4.27
CA LEU A 281 -0.80 -7.82 -3.52
C LEU A 281 -0.38 -9.28 -3.27
N ALA A 282 -1.33 -10.19 -3.05
CA ALA A 282 -1.04 -11.63 -2.98
C ALA A 282 -0.50 -12.16 -4.31
N ASP A 283 -1.18 -11.86 -5.42
CA ASP A 283 -0.76 -12.25 -6.77
C ASP A 283 0.64 -11.69 -7.12
N LEU A 284 0.95 -10.46 -6.67
CA LEU A 284 2.26 -9.83 -6.85
C LEU A 284 3.35 -10.50 -6.01
N ALA A 285 3.04 -10.85 -4.75
CA ALA A 285 3.97 -11.57 -3.88
C ALA A 285 4.29 -12.96 -4.45
N ASP A 286 3.28 -13.68 -4.94
CA ASP A 286 3.45 -14.98 -5.59
C ASP A 286 4.29 -14.87 -6.87
N ALA A 287 4.06 -13.83 -7.68
CA ALA A 287 4.85 -13.56 -8.87
C ALA A 287 6.33 -13.28 -8.55
N ARG A 288 6.63 -12.61 -7.43
CA ARG A 288 8.00 -12.42 -6.94
C ARG A 288 8.64 -13.73 -6.50
N CYS A 289 7.94 -14.50 -5.68
CA CYS A 289 8.43 -15.80 -5.20
C CYS A 289 8.75 -16.75 -6.36
N ALA A 290 7.85 -16.84 -7.34
CA ALA A 290 8.05 -17.66 -8.53
C ALA A 290 9.27 -17.26 -9.37
N ARG A 291 9.74 -16.01 -9.27
CA ARG A 291 10.95 -15.52 -9.96
C ARG A 291 12.22 -15.63 -9.12
N ALA A 292 12.08 -15.59 -7.80
CA ALA A 292 13.20 -15.67 -6.86
C ALA A 292 13.70 -17.11 -6.67
N VAL A 293 12.87 -18.11 -6.93
CA VAL A 293 13.28 -19.52 -6.91
C VAL A 293 14.08 -19.84 -8.19
N PRO A 294 15.32 -20.37 -8.07
CA PRO A 294 16.08 -20.83 -9.22
C PRO A 294 15.31 -21.92 -9.97
N GLY A 295 14.98 -21.69 -11.25
CA GLY A 295 14.49 -22.74 -12.15
C GLY A 295 15.66 -23.52 -12.76
N ASP A 296 15.39 -24.63 -13.46
CA ASP A 296 16.37 -25.51 -14.13
C ASP A 296 17.54 -24.74 -14.79
N GLY A 297 18.62 -24.51 -14.04
CA GLY A 297 19.84 -23.82 -14.49
C GLY A 297 19.80 -22.28 -14.59
N LEU A 298 18.73 -21.60 -14.14
CA LEU A 298 18.65 -20.13 -14.17
C LEU A 298 18.85 -19.50 -12.78
N PRO A 299 19.63 -18.42 -12.66
CA PRO A 299 19.79 -17.71 -11.39
C PRO A 299 18.48 -17.01 -10.98
N PRO A 300 18.25 -16.80 -9.66
CA PRO A 300 17.15 -15.98 -9.16
C PRO A 300 17.01 -14.65 -9.89
N ALA A 301 15.77 -14.28 -10.20
CA ALA A 301 15.46 -13.10 -10.99
C ALA A 301 14.79 -11.99 -10.16
N TYR A 302 15.63 -11.24 -9.45
CA TYR A 302 15.21 -10.09 -8.64
C TYR A 302 14.67 -8.93 -9.46
N ASP A 303 13.72 -8.19 -8.90
CA ASP A 303 13.12 -7.00 -9.48
C ASP A 303 13.43 -5.76 -8.62
N PRO A 304 13.39 -4.54 -9.20
CA PRO A 304 13.71 -3.32 -8.46
C PRO A 304 12.56 -2.78 -7.61
N LEU A 305 11.41 -3.47 -7.51
CA LEU A 305 10.18 -2.86 -7.03
C LEU A 305 10.07 -2.94 -5.50
N LEU A 306 10.12 -1.81 -4.81
CA LEU A 306 9.71 -1.65 -3.42
C LEU A 306 8.21 -1.34 -3.37
N VAL A 307 7.42 -2.16 -2.68
CA VAL A 307 5.98 -1.89 -2.48
C VAL A 307 5.77 -1.29 -1.11
N VAL A 308 4.92 -0.28 -0.98
CA VAL A 308 4.45 0.26 0.30
C VAL A 308 2.93 0.29 0.26
N ALA A 309 2.29 -0.62 0.99
CA ALA A 309 0.86 -0.83 1.01
C ALA A 309 0.26 -0.45 2.37
N ALA A 310 -0.72 0.46 2.38
CA ALA A 310 -1.43 0.89 3.58
C ALA A 310 -2.55 -0.09 3.95
N PHE A 311 -2.45 -0.68 5.15
CA PHE A 311 -3.48 -1.57 5.69
C PHE A 311 -4.12 -0.95 6.94
N GLY A 312 -5.46 -1.00 7.02
CA GLY A 312 -6.21 -0.77 8.25
C GLY A 312 -6.29 -1.99 9.17
N GLU A 313 -5.93 -3.17 8.66
CA GLU A 313 -6.11 -4.44 9.36
C GLU A 313 -4.83 -5.29 9.45
N TRP A 314 -4.68 -6.02 10.55
CA TRP A 314 -3.66 -7.06 10.69
C TRP A 314 -3.94 -8.25 9.78
N GLN A 315 -2.96 -8.61 8.95
CA GLN A 315 -3.08 -9.76 8.06
C GLN A 315 -2.53 -11.03 8.73
N PRO A 316 -3.30 -12.15 8.78
CA PRO A 316 -2.86 -13.38 9.44
C PRO A 316 -1.50 -13.90 8.95
N GLY A 317 -1.21 -13.75 7.65
CA GLY A 317 0.05 -14.18 7.02
C GLY A 317 1.31 -13.51 7.60
N LEU A 318 1.19 -12.33 8.21
CA LEU A 318 2.31 -11.62 8.85
C LEU A 318 2.79 -12.32 10.13
N THR A 319 1.87 -13.00 10.83
CA THR A 319 2.10 -13.62 12.14
C THR A 319 3.20 -14.68 12.10
N ARG A 320 3.54 -15.22 10.93
CA ARG A 320 4.64 -16.19 10.82
C ARG A 320 6.00 -15.58 11.16
N TRP A 321 6.23 -14.33 10.76
CA TRP A 321 7.54 -13.66 10.83
C TRP A 321 7.56 -12.44 11.74
N TRP A 322 6.38 -11.93 12.07
CA TRP A 322 6.20 -10.69 12.79
C TRP A 322 5.24 -10.88 13.96
N SER A 323 5.59 -10.29 15.09
CA SER A 323 4.75 -10.22 16.27
C SER A 323 3.60 -9.25 16.02
N GLU A 324 2.39 -9.67 16.40
CA GLU A 324 1.20 -8.82 16.32
C GLU A 324 1.41 -7.51 17.12
N PRO A 325 0.87 -6.35 16.68
CA PRO A 325 1.18 -5.05 17.26
C PRO A 325 0.67 -4.84 18.69
N TRP A 326 -0.33 -5.62 19.12
CA TRP A 326 -0.84 -5.65 20.50
C TRP A 326 -0.02 -6.56 21.43
N ARG A 327 0.95 -7.33 20.91
CA ARG A 327 1.87 -8.11 21.74
C ARG A 327 3.10 -7.30 22.08
N ALA A 328 3.48 -7.33 23.36
CA ALA A 328 4.73 -6.73 23.80
C ALA A 328 5.93 -7.51 23.25
N GLU A 329 5.89 -8.84 23.28
CA GLU A 329 7.01 -9.69 22.89
C GLU A 329 6.61 -10.71 21.81
N PRO A 330 7.57 -11.08 20.93
CA PRO A 330 7.38 -12.21 20.02
C PRO A 330 7.08 -13.50 20.77
N ARG A 331 6.35 -14.42 20.15
CA ARG A 331 6.02 -15.71 20.77
C ARG A 331 7.29 -16.53 21.05
N PRO A 332 7.47 -17.06 22.27
CA PRO A 332 8.62 -17.90 22.61
C PRO A 332 8.76 -19.08 21.63
N GLY A 333 10.00 -19.39 21.22
CA GLY A 333 10.29 -20.50 20.30
C GLY A 333 9.88 -20.25 18.84
N THR A 334 9.49 -19.03 18.46
CA THR A 334 9.17 -18.66 17.07
C THR A 334 10.22 -17.74 16.46
N ALA A 335 10.23 -17.63 15.13
CA ALA A 335 11.09 -16.69 14.40
C ALA A 335 10.49 -15.27 14.31
N GLN A 336 9.45 -14.98 15.09
CA GLN A 336 8.76 -13.69 15.06
C GLN A 336 9.67 -12.55 15.51
N ARG A 337 9.55 -11.40 14.86
CA ARG A 337 10.24 -10.14 15.21
C ARG A 337 9.24 -9.04 15.53
N ARG A 338 9.69 -8.03 16.27
CA ARG A 338 8.88 -6.83 16.51
C ARG A 338 8.79 -5.98 15.25
N ILE A 339 7.62 -5.38 15.05
CA ILE A 339 7.36 -4.40 14.00
C ILE A 339 8.14 -3.11 14.34
N PRO A 340 8.97 -2.57 13.43
CA PRO A 340 9.59 -1.27 13.65
C PRO A 340 8.60 -0.15 13.36
N PRO A 341 8.76 1.01 14.01
CA PRO A 341 7.96 2.18 13.70
C PRO A 341 8.45 2.80 12.36
N PHE A 342 7.56 3.44 11.61
CA PHE A 342 7.79 3.88 10.23
C PHE A 342 8.99 4.83 10.12
N SER A 343 9.16 5.74 11.08
CA SER A 343 10.33 6.64 11.14
C SER A 343 11.67 5.94 11.44
N ARG A 344 11.66 4.66 11.82
CA ARG A 344 12.84 3.83 12.12
C ARG A 344 12.93 2.57 11.26
N ALA A 345 12.07 2.44 10.25
CA ALA A 345 12.15 1.32 9.33
C ALA A 345 13.47 1.36 8.56
N GLU A 346 14.17 0.24 8.57
CA GLU A 346 15.44 0.05 7.87
C GLU A 346 15.40 -1.24 7.06
N ARG A 347 16.05 -1.22 5.89
CA ARG A 347 16.10 -2.36 4.97
C ARG A 347 16.80 -3.58 5.60
N SER A 348 17.85 -3.32 6.39
CA SER A 348 18.64 -4.34 7.10
C SER A 348 17.81 -5.19 8.07
N LEU A 349 16.76 -4.62 8.67
CA LEU A 349 15.86 -5.34 9.58
C LEU A 349 15.04 -6.43 8.86
N TRP A 350 14.80 -6.25 7.56
CA TRP A 350 14.08 -7.22 6.74
C TRP A 350 15.02 -8.20 6.02
N ALA A 351 16.08 -7.72 5.36
CA ALA A 351 16.81 -8.46 4.31
C ALA A 351 17.29 -9.88 4.70
N ASN A 352 18.03 -10.07 5.79
CA ASN A 352 18.79 -11.32 5.99
C ASN A 352 17.95 -12.61 6.10
N PRO A 353 17.08 -12.80 7.12
CA PRO A 353 16.35 -14.07 7.27
C PRO A 353 15.18 -14.21 6.29
N ASN A 354 14.58 -13.10 5.84
CA ASN A 354 13.41 -13.12 4.97
C ASN A 354 13.79 -13.40 3.52
N GLU A 355 14.85 -12.79 3.02
CA GLU A 355 15.33 -13.04 1.66
C GLU A 355 15.71 -14.52 1.48
N ALA A 356 16.38 -15.11 2.48
CA ALA A 356 16.69 -16.52 2.49
C ALA A 356 15.45 -17.44 2.52
N ALA A 357 14.32 -16.97 3.06
CA ALA A 357 13.06 -17.71 3.03
C ALA A 357 12.37 -17.57 1.67
N VAL A 358 12.28 -16.36 1.12
CA VAL A 358 11.69 -16.13 -0.22
C VAL A 358 12.42 -16.94 -1.29
N THR A 359 13.75 -16.93 -1.28
CA THR A 359 14.59 -17.60 -2.29
C THR A 359 14.59 -19.12 -2.17
N ARG A 360 14.58 -19.68 -0.95
CA ARG A 360 14.65 -21.14 -0.74
C ARG A 360 13.31 -21.83 -0.71
N THR A 361 12.29 -21.20 -0.13
CA THR A 361 10.99 -21.85 0.12
C THR A 361 9.87 -21.30 -0.74
N GLY A 362 10.10 -20.20 -1.48
CA GLY A 362 9.06 -19.54 -2.28
C GLY A 362 7.92 -19.01 -1.43
N ASP A 363 8.16 -18.72 -0.14
CA ASP A 363 7.12 -18.32 0.80
C ASP A 363 6.78 -16.83 0.66
N ALA A 364 5.64 -16.53 0.04
CA ALA A 364 5.14 -15.17 -0.16
C ALA A 364 4.98 -14.39 1.15
N SER A 365 4.75 -15.06 2.29
CA SER A 365 4.65 -14.38 3.59
C SER A 365 5.97 -13.74 4.02
N ALA A 366 7.12 -14.26 3.54
CA ALA A 366 8.44 -13.71 3.85
C ALA A 366 8.76 -12.43 3.06
N CYS A 367 8.02 -12.12 1.98
CA CYS A 367 8.15 -10.86 1.25
C CYS A 367 7.71 -9.64 2.08
N TRP A 368 6.91 -9.86 3.12
CA TRP A 368 6.30 -8.77 3.88
C TRP A 368 7.21 -8.17 4.95
N TYR A 369 7.21 -6.83 5.00
CA TYR A 369 7.85 -6.02 6.02
C TYR A 369 6.82 -5.06 6.64
N PRO A 370 6.13 -5.44 7.73
CA PRO A 370 5.23 -4.53 8.42
C PRO A 370 6.02 -3.41 9.07
N VAL A 371 5.49 -2.20 8.99
CA VAL A 371 6.00 -1.00 9.65
C VAL A 371 4.83 -0.25 10.30
N TRP A 372 5.01 0.26 11.50
CA TRP A 372 3.93 0.94 12.23
C TRP A 372 3.98 2.45 12.01
N LEU A 373 2.92 3.05 11.48
CA LEU A 373 2.80 4.50 11.38
C LEU A 373 2.57 5.10 12.77
N GLU A 374 3.58 5.79 13.29
CA GLU A 374 3.50 6.39 14.61
C GLU A 374 2.44 7.51 14.64
N PRO A 375 1.66 7.63 15.74
CA PRO A 375 0.82 8.80 15.95
C PRO A 375 1.64 10.09 15.90
N LEU A 376 0.99 11.19 15.52
CA LEU A 376 1.61 12.51 15.52
C LEU A 376 1.98 12.89 16.96
N ASN A 377 3.23 12.65 17.34
CA ASN A 377 3.74 13.20 18.58
C ASN A 377 3.86 14.71 18.41
N ARG A 378 3.06 15.48 19.17
CA ARG A 378 3.48 16.83 19.53
C ARG A 378 4.82 16.69 20.26
N PRO A 379 5.91 17.33 19.79
CA PRO A 379 7.11 17.40 20.60
C PRO A 379 6.70 17.98 21.95
N ALA A 380 7.02 17.28 23.03
CA ALA A 380 6.95 17.86 24.37
C ALA A 380 7.94 19.03 24.39
N GLY A 381 7.47 20.25 24.09
CA GLY A 381 8.32 21.43 23.93
C GLY A 381 8.17 22.21 22.63
N ALA A 382 7.37 21.75 21.64
CA ALA A 382 7.02 22.59 20.50
C ALA A 382 5.93 23.59 20.91
N ARG A 383 6.34 24.65 21.62
CA ARG A 383 5.56 25.90 21.63
C ARG A 383 5.37 26.33 20.19
N PRO A 384 4.16 26.69 19.74
CA PRO A 384 4.01 27.29 18.43
C PRO A 384 4.91 28.52 18.38
N ALA A 385 5.93 28.48 17.52
CA ALA A 385 6.71 29.65 17.14
C ALA A 385 5.83 30.51 16.21
N ALA A 386 4.72 31.01 16.73
CA ALA A 386 3.81 31.90 16.04
C ALA A 386 3.35 32.96 17.04
N ARG A 387 3.86 34.17 16.83
CA ARG A 387 3.41 35.40 17.48
C ARG A 387 1.87 35.46 17.44
N GLY A 388 1.22 35.53 18.60
CA GLY A 388 -0.21 35.85 18.71
C GLY A 388 -1.18 34.70 19.04
N THR A 389 -0.71 33.51 19.39
CA THR A 389 -1.63 32.47 19.90
C THR A 389 -2.07 32.78 21.34
N THR A 390 -3.38 32.82 21.58
CA THR A 390 -3.94 33.05 22.93
C THR A 390 -3.78 31.80 23.78
N SER A 391 -3.73 31.95 25.11
CA SER A 391 -3.63 30.83 26.06
C SER A 391 -4.75 29.79 25.90
N ALA A 392 -5.93 30.21 25.41
CA ALA A 392 -7.06 29.32 25.13
C ALA A 392 -6.80 28.39 23.93
N ALA A 393 -6.22 28.92 22.85
CA ALA A 393 -5.91 28.12 21.66
C ALA A 393 -4.83 27.06 21.93
N GLU A 394 -3.89 27.34 22.84
CA GLU A 394 -2.90 26.35 23.28
C GLU A 394 -3.54 25.23 24.11
N ALA A 395 -4.46 25.58 25.01
CA ALA A 395 -5.19 24.63 25.85
C ALA A 395 -6.11 23.71 25.02
N ASP A 396 -6.86 24.28 24.08
CA ASP A 396 -7.73 23.51 23.16
C ASP A 396 -6.91 22.52 22.33
N ALA A 397 -5.77 22.96 21.81
CA ALA A 397 -4.94 22.09 21.00
C ALA A 397 -4.23 21.00 21.83
N ASP A 398 -3.89 21.25 23.10
CA ASP A 398 -3.39 20.22 24.02
C ASP A 398 -4.50 19.22 24.39
N PHE A 399 -5.72 19.71 24.62
CA PHE A 399 -6.91 18.89 24.84
C PHE A 399 -7.20 17.97 23.65
N VAL A 400 -7.26 18.51 22.42
CA VAL A 400 -7.47 17.73 21.19
C VAL A 400 -6.34 16.73 20.98
N GLY A 401 -5.08 17.15 21.17
CA GLY A 401 -3.93 16.25 21.04
C GLY A 401 -3.97 15.07 22.02
N ARG A 402 -4.45 15.29 23.25
CA ARG A 402 -4.63 14.23 24.26
C ARG A 402 -5.80 13.31 23.92
N LEU A 403 -6.95 13.87 23.54
CA LEU A 403 -8.17 13.11 23.29
C LEU A 403 -8.08 12.28 21.99
N SER A 404 -7.41 12.80 20.96
CA SER A 404 -7.14 12.09 19.70
C SER A 404 -5.97 11.11 19.78
N ALA A 405 -5.19 11.13 20.87
CA ALA A 405 -3.89 10.45 20.97
C ALA A 405 -2.91 10.75 19.79
N GLY A 406 -3.09 11.89 19.10
CA GLY A 406 -2.29 12.25 17.92
C GLY A 406 -2.74 11.61 16.61
N HIS A 407 -3.92 10.98 16.54
CA HIS A 407 -4.49 10.48 15.29
C HIS A 407 -5.06 11.63 14.43
N PRO A 408 -4.60 11.81 13.19
CA PRO A 408 -5.00 12.94 12.34
C PRO A 408 -6.51 13.10 12.13
N ALA A 409 -7.23 12.02 11.81
CA ALA A 409 -8.68 12.10 11.59
C ALA A 409 -9.43 12.49 12.87
N ALA A 410 -9.10 11.84 14.00
CA ALA A 410 -9.68 12.19 15.29
C ALA A 410 -9.38 13.64 15.70
N MET A 411 -8.18 14.15 15.38
CA MET A 411 -7.87 15.57 15.60
C MET A 411 -8.74 16.49 14.74
N ALA A 412 -9.01 16.14 13.48
CA ALA A 412 -9.87 16.95 12.62
C ALA A 412 -11.31 17.00 13.16
N ASP A 413 -11.88 15.84 13.45
CA ASP A 413 -13.23 15.70 14.01
C ASP A 413 -13.41 16.45 15.34
N LEU A 414 -12.42 16.36 16.24
CA LEU A 414 -12.45 17.06 17.52
C LEU A 414 -12.29 18.57 17.37
N ASN A 415 -11.47 19.03 16.43
CA ASN A 415 -11.35 20.47 16.16
C ASN A 415 -12.66 21.03 15.58
N GLU A 416 -13.29 20.30 14.67
CA GLU A 416 -14.61 20.66 14.12
C GLU A 416 -15.66 20.72 15.24
N ALA A 417 -15.74 19.69 16.08
CA ALA A 417 -16.65 19.68 17.22
C ALA A 417 -16.42 20.83 18.21
N LEU A 418 -15.15 21.14 18.53
CA LEU A 418 -14.82 22.28 19.38
C LEU A 418 -15.30 23.61 18.80
N THR A 419 -15.20 23.81 17.48
CA THR A 419 -15.74 25.02 16.84
C THR A 419 -17.26 25.14 16.96
N LEU A 420 -17.98 24.03 17.08
CA LEU A 420 -19.43 24.00 17.26
C LEU A 420 -19.86 24.20 18.72
N VAL A 421 -19.06 23.74 19.68
CA VAL A 421 -19.37 23.82 21.12
C VAL A 421 -18.91 25.15 21.74
N HIS A 422 -17.83 25.76 21.23
CA HIS A 422 -17.29 27.04 21.73
C HIS A 422 -18.32 28.20 21.80
N PRO A 423 -19.19 28.42 20.78
CA PRO A 423 -20.19 29.48 20.84
C PRO A 423 -21.21 29.34 21.97
N ALA A 424 -21.39 28.13 22.52
CA ALA A 424 -22.32 27.83 23.61
C ALA A 424 -21.66 27.87 25.00
N MET A 425 -20.32 27.90 25.08
CA MET A 425 -19.55 27.88 26.34
C MET A 425 -18.95 29.25 26.62
N VAL A 426 -19.78 30.19 27.07
CA VAL A 426 -19.38 31.58 27.34
C VAL A 426 -18.46 31.69 28.58
N ASP A 427 -18.40 30.70 29.48
CA ASP A 427 -17.68 30.82 30.76
C ASP A 427 -16.85 29.58 31.22
N GLY A 428 -16.47 28.66 30.32
CA GLY A 428 -15.77 27.42 30.76
C GLY A 428 -14.83 26.76 29.76
N ALA A 429 -13.84 26.05 30.27
CA ALA A 429 -12.94 25.21 29.47
C ALA A 429 -13.70 24.02 28.84
N PRO A 430 -13.31 23.56 27.63
CA PRO A 430 -13.99 22.45 26.96
C PRO A 430 -13.93 21.17 27.80
N ASN A 431 -15.08 20.55 28.03
CA ASN A 431 -15.18 19.25 28.71
C ASN A 431 -15.10 18.11 27.67
N ALA A 432 -14.29 17.08 27.93
CA ALA A 432 -14.17 15.92 27.04
C ALA A 432 -15.52 15.26 26.76
N ARG A 433 -16.37 15.18 27.78
CA ARG A 433 -17.68 14.55 27.69
C ARG A 433 -18.64 15.32 26.78
N GLY A 434 -18.77 16.64 26.95
CA GLY A 434 -19.68 17.43 26.12
C GLY A 434 -19.23 17.53 24.67
N VAL A 435 -17.92 17.49 24.40
CA VAL A 435 -17.41 17.38 23.02
C VAL A 435 -17.78 16.03 22.41
N MET A 436 -17.53 14.91 23.12
CA MET A 436 -17.85 13.56 22.60
C MET A 436 -19.35 13.29 22.45
N ASP A 437 -20.17 13.88 23.32
CA ASP A 437 -21.64 13.77 23.32
C ASP A 437 -22.31 14.80 22.39
N SER A 438 -21.55 15.73 21.79
CA SER A 438 -22.10 16.70 20.84
C SER A 438 -22.57 16.01 19.55
N GLU A 439 -23.79 16.36 19.14
CA GLU A 439 -24.34 16.04 17.82
C GLU A 439 -23.87 17.15 16.88
N GLY A 440 -22.89 16.85 16.02
CA GLY A 440 -22.37 17.82 15.05
C GLY A 440 -23.48 18.36 14.13
N ASN A 441 -23.26 19.50 13.49
CA ASN A 441 -24.28 20.19 12.69
C ASN A 441 -24.77 19.29 11.52
N GLY A 442 -25.94 18.67 11.67
CA GLY A 442 -26.52 17.74 10.69
C GLY A 442 -26.25 16.24 10.92
N ALA A 443 -25.58 15.85 12.02
CA ALA A 443 -25.36 14.46 12.38
C ALA A 443 -26.43 13.99 13.38
N THR A 444 -27.10 12.87 13.10
CA THR A 444 -28.10 12.24 14.01
C THR A 444 -27.47 11.44 15.16
N ALA A 445 -26.15 11.54 15.36
CA ALA A 445 -25.43 10.73 16.35
C ALA A 445 -24.23 11.46 16.96
N PRO A 446 -23.92 11.22 18.26
CA PRO A 446 -22.71 11.71 18.92
C PRO A 446 -21.41 11.28 18.22
N LEU A 447 -20.34 12.08 18.36
CA LEU A 447 -19.02 11.82 17.75
C LEU A 447 -18.47 10.43 18.10
N TRP A 448 -18.61 9.99 19.36
CA TRP A 448 -18.11 8.67 19.77
C TRP A 448 -18.83 7.54 19.00
N ARG A 449 -20.13 7.70 18.73
CA ARG A 449 -20.93 6.69 18.03
C ARG A 449 -20.57 6.65 16.56
N ARG A 450 -20.39 7.81 15.94
CA ARG A 450 -19.88 7.92 14.55
C ARG A 450 -18.51 7.25 14.43
N ALA A 451 -17.56 7.61 15.31
CA ALA A 451 -16.22 7.05 15.29
C ALA A 451 -16.20 5.52 15.44
N VAL A 452 -17.04 4.95 16.30
CA VAL A 452 -17.15 3.49 16.46
C VAL A 452 -17.80 2.85 15.23
N THR A 453 -18.81 3.50 14.63
CA THR A 453 -19.50 2.99 13.43
C THR A 453 -18.58 2.96 12.22
N ASP A 454 -17.82 4.03 12.00
CA ASP A 454 -16.86 4.14 10.89
C ASP A 454 -15.67 3.19 11.09
N ALA A 455 -15.27 2.95 12.34
CA ALA A 455 -14.10 2.13 12.67
C ALA A 455 -14.39 0.62 12.75
N LEU A 456 -15.64 0.23 13.05
CA LEU A 456 -16.04 -1.16 13.32
C LEU A 456 -17.47 -1.46 12.80
N PRO A 457 -17.73 -1.32 11.49
CA PRO A 457 -19.07 -1.50 10.93
C PRO A 457 -19.65 -2.90 11.23
N ASP A 458 -18.83 -3.95 11.16
CA ASP A 458 -19.25 -5.35 11.35
C ASP A 458 -19.58 -5.74 12.81
N VAL A 459 -19.22 -4.90 13.79
CA VAL A 459 -19.34 -5.22 15.22
C VAL A 459 -20.64 -4.68 15.82
N LEU A 460 -21.22 -3.64 15.21
CA LEU A 460 -22.38 -2.93 15.74
C LEU A 460 -23.72 -3.57 15.36
N ASP A 461 -23.78 -4.40 14.33
CA ASP A 461 -25.03 -5.04 13.88
C ASP A 461 -25.52 -6.16 14.83
N GLY A 462 -24.75 -6.53 15.87
CA GLY A 462 -25.12 -7.58 16.81
C GLY A 462 -24.83 -7.32 18.29
N ALA A 463 -24.06 -6.29 18.63
CA ALA A 463 -23.69 -5.98 20.01
C ALA A 463 -24.46 -4.76 20.53
N ALA A 464 -25.07 -4.91 21.70
CA ALA A 464 -25.81 -3.89 22.44
C ALA A 464 -24.90 -2.77 22.98
N TRP A 465 -24.36 -1.93 22.10
CA TRP A 465 -23.60 -0.72 22.49
C TRP A 465 -24.58 0.40 22.85
N HIS A 466 -25.27 0.25 23.98
CA HIS A 466 -26.33 1.16 24.40
C HIS A 466 -25.80 2.43 25.08
N ALA A 467 -24.54 2.47 25.54
CA ALA A 467 -23.98 3.63 26.24
C ALA A 467 -22.44 3.77 26.15
N VAL A 468 -21.95 5.02 26.25
CA VAL A 468 -20.52 5.42 26.34
C VAL A 468 -19.71 4.66 27.41
N PRO A 469 -20.24 4.33 28.61
CA PRO A 469 -19.47 3.64 29.65
C PRO A 469 -18.94 2.28 29.22
N ASP A 470 -19.65 1.53 28.37
CA ASP A 470 -19.24 0.18 27.96
C ASP A 470 -18.06 0.24 26.99
N VAL A 471 -18.08 1.20 26.07
CA VAL A 471 -16.99 1.54 25.15
C VAL A 471 -15.74 1.98 25.91
N ALA A 472 -15.93 2.89 26.88
CA ALA A 472 -14.86 3.43 27.69
C ALA A 472 -14.27 2.37 28.63
N THR A 473 -15.09 1.44 29.14
CA THR A 473 -14.65 0.34 29.99
C THR A 473 -13.86 -0.69 29.20
N ALA A 474 -14.32 -1.05 27.99
CA ALA A 474 -13.56 -1.88 27.06
C ALA A 474 -12.24 -1.19 26.68
N ALA A 475 -12.26 0.07 26.25
CA ALA A 475 -11.06 0.82 25.88
C ALA A 475 -10.08 0.98 27.05
N ALA A 476 -10.56 1.20 28.28
CA ALA A 476 -9.73 1.30 29.47
C ALA A 476 -9.07 -0.03 29.84
N TYR A 477 -9.79 -1.15 29.72
CA TYR A 477 -9.22 -2.49 29.93
C TYR A 477 -8.16 -2.82 28.87
N LEU A 478 -8.35 -2.34 27.64
CA LEU A 478 -7.45 -2.59 26.50
C LEU A 478 -6.24 -1.66 26.45
N ALA A 479 -6.31 -0.50 27.13
CA ALA A 479 -5.20 0.45 27.27
C ALA A 479 -4.16 0.00 28.31
N ASP A 480 -4.48 -0.96 29.17
CA ASP A 480 -3.52 -1.59 30.05
C ASP A 480 -2.62 -2.57 29.27
N ARG A 481 -1.31 -2.28 29.30
CA ARG A 481 -0.29 -3.06 28.60
C ARG A 481 -0.16 -4.48 29.12
N GLN A 482 -0.53 -4.74 30.38
CA GLN A 482 -0.55 -6.09 30.94
C GLN A 482 -1.78 -6.85 30.44
N SER A 483 -2.95 -6.21 30.46
CA SER A 483 -4.20 -6.78 29.95
C SER A 483 -4.20 -7.00 28.42
N ALA A 484 -3.49 -6.18 27.65
CA ALA A 484 -3.30 -6.40 26.21
C ALA A 484 -2.57 -7.72 25.88
N GLN A 485 -1.79 -8.25 26.83
CA GLN A 485 -1.05 -9.51 26.73
C GLN A 485 -1.86 -10.73 27.21
N ASP A 486 -2.91 -10.52 28.00
CA ASP A 486 -3.73 -11.60 28.52
C ASP A 486 -4.66 -12.15 27.42
N GLY A 487 -4.49 -13.44 27.12
CA GLY A 487 -5.35 -14.19 26.20
C GLY A 487 -6.64 -14.67 26.86
N ARG A 488 -6.74 -14.58 28.19
CA ARG A 488 -7.92 -14.93 28.99
C ARG A 488 -8.69 -13.66 29.29
N LEU A 489 -9.77 -13.44 28.55
CA LEU A 489 -10.68 -12.36 28.88
C LEU A 489 -11.52 -12.77 30.10
N PRO A 490 -11.70 -11.90 31.11
CA PRO A 490 -12.60 -12.19 32.22
C PRO A 490 -14.01 -12.48 31.70
N ALA A 491 -14.82 -13.19 32.50
CA ALA A 491 -16.25 -13.37 32.26
C ALA A 491 -16.97 -12.01 32.37
N SER A 492 -16.84 -11.20 31.32
CA SER A 492 -17.33 -9.83 31.17
C SER A 492 -18.34 -9.80 30.02
N PRO A 493 -19.07 -8.68 29.76
CA PRO A 493 -20.34 -8.69 29.04
C PRO A 493 -20.32 -9.45 27.70
N PRO A 494 -21.44 -10.10 27.32
CA PRO A 494 -21.55 -10.85 26.08
C PRO A 494 -21.09 -10.00 24.89
N GLY A 495 -20.14 -10.52 24.10
CA GLY A 495 -19.56 -9.84 22.94
C GLY A 495 -18.24 -9.10 23.17
N LEU A 496 -17.78 -8.92 24.43
CA LEU A 496 -16.51 -8.21 24.69
C LEU A 496 -15.30 -8.86 23.98
N SER A 497 -15.24 -10.19 23.93
CA SER A 497 -14.14 -10.90 23.26
C SER A 497 -14.10 -10.66 21.76
N GLN A 498 -15.27 -10.66 21.12
CA GLN A 498 -15.41 -10.37 19.69
C GLN A 498 -15.04 -8.91 19.38
N VAL A 499 -15.45 -7.98 20.23
CA VAL A 499 -15.09 -6.56 20.14
C VAL A 499 -13.57 -6.39 20.26
N VAL A 500 -12.96 -6.96 21.30
CA VAL A 500 -11.51 -6.88 21.54
C VAL A 500 -10.75 -7.43 20.36
N GLU A 501 -11.16 -8.60 19.85
CA GLU A 501 -10.51 -9.21 18.69
C GLU A 501 -10.70 -8.36 17.43
N SER A 502 -11.87 -7.73 17.26
CA SER A 502 -12.10 -6.80 16.15
C SER A 502 -11.24 -5.54 16.27
N LEU A 503 -11.13 -4.94 17.46
CA LEU A 503 -10.27 -3.78 17.72
C LEU A 503 -8.78 -4.11 17.52
N ARG A 504 -8.34 -5.32 17.90
CA ARG A 504 -6.98 -5.82 17.61
C ARG A 504 -6.79 -5.95 16.10
N ARG A 505 -7.71 -6.63 15.43
CA ARG A 505 -7.70 -6.83 13.97
C ARG A 505 -7.59 -5.51 13.22
N HIS A 506 -8.39 -4.50 13.59
CA HIS A 506 -8.38 -3.16 13.00
C HIS A 506 -7.34 -2.21 13.62
N LEU A 507 -6.35 -2.74 14.34
CA LEU A 507 -5.16 -2.04 14.81
C LEU A 507 -5.43 -0.87 15.79
N TRP A 508 -6.62 -0.80 16.38
CA TRP A 508 -6.95 0.17 17.42
C TRP A 508 -6.27 -0.14 18.76
N ILE A 509 -5.94 -1.42 18.98
CA ILE A 509 -5.16 -1.86 20.15
C ILE A 509 -3.74 -2.15 19.71
N SER A 510 -2.78 -1.41 20.25
CA SER A 510 -1.37 -1.63 19.98
C SER A 510 -0.48 -1.22 21.14
N THR A 511 0.69 -1.83 21.22
CA THR A 511 1.74 -1.44 22.17
C THR A 511 2.48 -0.16 21.75
N PHE A 512 2.27 0.30 20.51
CA PHE A 512 2.86 1.53 19.96
C PHE A 512 2.09 2.78 20.37
N ASN A 513 0.76 2.66 20.51
CA ASN A 513 -0.13 3.74 20.95
C ASN A 513 -0.28 3.78 22.49
N ALA A 514 0.17 2.74 23.18
CA ALA A 514 0.16 2.65 24.64
C ALA A 514 1.20 3.59 25.28
N ARG A 515 0.90 4.89 25.28
CA ARG A 515 1.12 5.65 26.51
C ARG A 515 -0.05 5.30 27.43
N PRO A 516 0.15 5.12 28.75
CA PRO A 516 -0.98 5.03 29.65
C PRO A 516 -1.89 6.22 29.37
N SER A 517 -3.15 5.94 29.05
CA SER A 517 -4.12 6.97 28.72
C SER A 517 -4.10 7.99 29.85
N ARG A 518 -3.75 9.25 29.55
CA ARG A 518 -3.87 10.33 30.55
C ARG A 518 -5.32 10.59 30.94
N LEU A 519 -6.28 9.93 30.27
CA LEU A 519 -7.69 9.87 30.65
C LEU A 519 -7.99 8.79 31.69
N TRP A 520 -7.03 7.90 32.03
CA TRP A 520 -7.20 6.90 33.09
C TRP A 520 -7.61 7.51 34.44
N PRO A 521 -6.99 8.61 34.93
CA PRO A 521 -7.44 9.28 36.15
C PRO A 521 -8.83 9.93 35.99
N ILE A 522 -9.24 10.26 34.76
CA ILE A 522 -10.54 10.86 34.47
C ILE A 522 -11.65 9.79 34.48
N ALA A 523 -11.35 8.60 33.95
CA ALA A 523 -12.29 7.49 33.88
C ALA A 523 -12.42 6.70 35.20
N ARG A 524 -11.37 6.66 36.04
CA ARG A 524 -11.33 5.87 37.29
C ARG A 524 -11.05 6.66 38.57
N GLY A 525 -10.95 7.99 38.50
CA GLY A 525 -10.64 8.82 39.67
C GLY A 525 -9.27 8.48 40.29
N ALA A 526 -9.21 8.43 41.62
CA ALA A 526 -7.97 8.21 42.39
C ALA A 526 -7.53 6.73 42.54
N ALA A 527 -8.10 5.80 41.77
CA ALA A 527 -7.73 4.40 41.85
C ALA A 527 -6.27 4.17 41.43
N VAL A 528 -5.51 3.44 42.25
CA VAL A 528 -4.08 3.17 42.06
C VAL A 528 -3.84 2.49 40.72
N HIS A 529 -2.86 3.01 39.97
CA HIS A 529 -2.42 2.47 38.69
C HIS A 529 -1.86 1.05 38.88
N PRO A 530 -2.36 0.02 38.19
CA PRO A 530 -1.65 -1.26 38.12
C PRO A 530 -0.38 -1.04 37.28
N ALA A 531 0.78 -1.38 37.84
CA ALA A 531 2.11 -1.02 37.35
C ALA A 531 2.42 -1.48 35.91
#